data_AF-A0A8R7P208-F1
#
_entry.id   AF-A0A8R7P208-F1
#
_cell.length_a   1.000
_cell.length_b   1.000
_cell.length_c   1.000
_cell.angle_alpha   90.00
_cell.angle_beta   90.00
_cell.angle_gamma   90.00
#
_symmetry.space_group_name_H-M   'P 1'
#
loop_
_entity.id
_entity.type
_entity.pdbx_description
1 polymer ?
#
loop_
_entity_poly.entity_id
_entity_poly.type
_entity_poly.pdbx_seq_one_letter_code
_entity_poly.pdbx_strand_id
1 'polypeptide(L)'
;MVKILEIGGGPLDAEEDDDCCEIDPAEFAKKVNLKASADDDVVVVAAKGPVALKDFPHPRHLCGNYPFDTTPHESRCRKCYCSLCEVPASSCLEWKGTEGHCHSTK
;
A
#
# COMPACT_ATOMS: atom_id res chain seq x y z
N MET A 1 -6.20 6.25 -4.40
CA MET A 1 -5.02 5.70 -3.68
C MET A 1 -5.46 4.42 -2.98
N VAL A 2 -4.87 3.26 -3.27
CA VAL A 2 -5.31 1.99 -2.63
C VAL A 2 -4.73 1.89 -1.22
N LYS A 3 -5.59 2.01 -0.20
CA LYS A 3 -5.21 1.75 1.20
C LYS A 3 -5.38 0.26 1.47
N ILE A 4 -4.34 -0.38 1.98
CA ILE A 4 -4.43 -1.77 2.46
C ILE A 4 -4.72 -1.70 3.96
N LEU A 5 -5.85 -2.27 4.38
CA LEU A 5 -6.20 -2.40 5.79
C LEU A 5 -5.48 -3.63 6.39
N GLU A 6 -4.88 -3.46 7.56
CA GLU A 6 -4.33 -4.59 8.32
C GLU A 6 -5.41 -5.14 9.23
N ILE A 7 -5.92 -6.34 8.90
CA ILE A 7 -6.90 -7.05 9.73
C ILE A 7 -6.14 -7.98 10.69
N GLY A 8 -6.29 -7.77 12.00
CA GLY A 8 -5.68 -8.62 13.02
C GLY A 8 -6.26 -10.04 12.97
N GLY A 9 -5.39 -11.04 12.76
CA GLY A 9 -5.78 -12.44 12.80
C GLY A 9 -6.09 -12.87 14.23
N GLY A 10 -7.37 -13.07 14.54
CA GLY A 10 -7.78 -13.81 15.74
C GLY A 10 -7.49 -15.31 15.59
N PRO A 11 -7.39 -16.06 16.70
CA PRO A 11 -7.19 -17.50 16.67
C PRO A 11 -8.28 -18.18 15.82
N LEU A 12 -7.87 -19.03 14.90
CA LEU A 12 -8.78 -19.91 14.16
C LEU A 12 -8.90 -21.20 14.98
N ASP A 13 -9.94 -21.26 15.76
CA ASP A 13 -10.51 -22.49 16.31
C ASP A 13 -10.88 -23.40 15.13
N ALA A 14 -10.20 -24.55 15.09
CA ALA A 14 -10.21 -25.50 13.99
C ALA A 14 -11.44 -26.41 14.11
N GLU A 15 -12.60 -25.88 13.73
CA GLU A 15 -13.76 -26.69 13.40
C GLU A 15 -13.71 -26.95 11.88
N GLU A 16 -13.67 -28.23 11.52
CA GLU A 16 -13.61 -28.74 10.14
C GLU A 16 -14.95 -28.50 9.43
N ASP A 17 -15.17 -27.28 8.93
CA ASP A 17 -16.25 -26.97 7.97
C ASP A 17 -15.62 -26.17 6.81
N ASP A 18 -15.12 -26.90 5.82
CA ASP A 18 -14.62 -26.39 4.52
C ASP A 18 -15.78 -25.93 3.62
N ASP A 19 -16.86 -25.43 4.22
CA ASP A 19 -17.95 -24.82 3.47
C ASP A 19 -17.51 -23.39 3.10
N CYS A 20 -17.42 -23.12 1.80
CA CYS A 20 -17.10 -21.79 1.30
C CYS A 20 -18.29 -20.87 1.59
N CYS A 21 -18.35 -20.30 2.80
CA CYS A 21 -19.46 -19.46 3.21
C CYS A 21 -19.54 -18.22 2.31
N GLU A 22 -20.65 -18.06 1.60
CA GLU A 22 -20.98 -16.80 0.93
C GLU A 22 -21.23 -15.72 1.99
N ILE A 23 -20.43 -14.66 1.98
CA ILE A 23 -20.60 -13.53 2.91
C ILE A 23 -21.21 -12.37 2.14
N ASP A 24 -22.29 -11.80 2.69
CA ASP A 24 -22.87 -10.56 2.20
C ASP A 24 -21.83 -9.41 2.26
N PRO A 25 -21.64 -8.63 1.18
CA PRO A 25 -20.66 -7.57 1.15
C PRO A 25 -20.80 -6.53 2.27
N ALA A 26 -22.02 -6.23 2.72
CA ALA A 26 -22.25 -5.29 3.82
C ALA A 26 -21.88 -5.91 5.18
N GLU A 27 -22.14 -7.20 5.39
CA GLU A 27 -21.68 -7.93 6.57
C GLU A 27 -20.15 -8.02 6.62
N PHE A 28 -19.50 -8.28 5.49
CA PHE A 28 -18.04 -8.27 5.39
C PHE A 28 -17.47 -6.88 5.69
N ALA A 29 -18.04 -5.82 5.12
CA ALA A 29 -17.62 -4.43 5.35
C ALA A 29 -17.69 -4.05 6.84
N LYS A 30 -18.76 -4.45 7.55
CA LYS A 30 -18.87 -4.27 8.99
C LYS A 30 -17.75 -5.00 9.74
N LYS A 31 -17.46 -6.25 9.37
CA LYS A 31 -16.43 -7.08 10.01
C LYS A 31 -15.03 -6.50 9.87
N VAL A 32 -14.72 -5.86 8.74
CA VAL A 32 -13.44 -5.17 8.50
C VAL A 32 -13.46 -3.68 8.89
N ASN A 33 -14.51 -3.24 9.59
CA ASN A 33 -14.73 -1.87 10.04
C ASN A 33 -14.59 -0.83 8.90
N LEU A 34 -15.03 -1.20 7.69
CA LEU A 34 -15.07 -0.30 6.54
C LEU A 34 -16.22 0.68 6.75
N LYS A 35 -15.90 1.97 6.78
CA LYS A 35 -16.94 3.00 6.66
C LYS A 35 -17.31 3.11 5.19
N ALA A 36 -18.61 3.06 4.88
CA ALA A 36 -19.10 3.42 3.56
C ALA A 36 -18.78 4.90 3.32
N SER A 37 -17.71 5.16 2.58
CA SER A 37 -17.44 6.47 1.99
C SER A 37 -18.33 6.64 0.76
N ALA A 38 -18.84 7.86 0.53
CA ALA A 38 -19.69 8.17 -0.63
C ALA A 38 -18.89 8.29 -1.95
N ASP A 39 -17.60 7.99 -1.91
CA ASP A 39 -16.65 8.10 -3.00
C ASP A 39 -16.55 6.75 -3.74
N ASP A 40 -16.48 6.77 -5.08
CA ASP A 40 -16.27 5.62 -5.99
C ASP A 40 -14.86 4.99 -5.87
N ASP A 41 -14.32 4.92 -4.66
CA ASP A 41 -12.99 4.39 -4.38
C ASP A 41 -13.01 2.88 -4.09
N VAL A 42 -11.97 2.18 -4.56
CA VAL A 42 -11.73 0.76 -4.23
C VAL A 42 -10.71 0.65 -3.11
N VAL A 43 -11.02 -0.16 -2.09
CA VAL A 43 -10.14 -0.41 -0.95
C VAL A 43 -9.68 -1.87 -0.96
N VAL A 44 -8.38 -2.08 -0.74
CA VAL A 44 -7.81 -3.42 -0.58
C VAL A 44 -7.89 -3.78 0.89
N VAL A 45 -8.69 -4.79 1.22
CA VAL A 45 -8.95 -5.20 2.61
C VAL A 45 -7.95 -6.23 3.14
N ALA A 46 -7.29 -6.98 2.25
CA ALA A 46 -6.28 -7.96 2.58
C ALA A 46 -5.34 -8.19 1.40
N ALA A 47 -4.11 -8.60 1.67
CA ALA A 47 -3.15 -9.08 0.68
C ALA A 47 -2.36 -10.25 1.27
N LYS A 48 -1.99 -11.23 0.43
CA LYS A 48 -1.17 -12.37 0.81
C LYS A 48 0.09 -12.40 -0.05
N GLY A 49 1.25 -12.54 0.60
CA GLY A 49 2.56 -12.54 -0.07
C GLY A 49 3.10 -11.13 -0.35
N PRO A 50 4.19 -11.02 -1.13
CA PRO A 50 4.82 -9.75 -1.47
C PRO A 50 3.90 -8.84 -2.28
N VAL A 51 3.78 -7.58 -1.88
CA VAL A 51 2.98 -6.55 -2.53
C VAL A 51 3.88 -5.69 -3.41
N ALA A 52 3.55 -5.63 -4.70
CA ALA A 52 4.20 -4.72 -5.64
C ALA A 52 4.15 -3.27 -5.11
N LEU A 53 5.18 -2.48 -5.40
CA LEU A 53 5.29 -1.07 -4.98
C LEU A 53 5.33 -0.83 -3.45
N LYS A 54 5.41 -1.91 -2.64
CA LYS A 54 5.77 -1.88 -1.23
C LYS A 54 7.04 -2.68 -0.96
N ASP A 55 7.09 -3.91 -1.48
CA ASP A 55 8.11 -4.91 -1.13
C ASP A 55 9.20 -5.09 -2.18
N PHE A 56 8.96 -4.66 -3.41
CA PHE A 56 9.92 -4.69 -4.52
C PHE A 56 10.41 -3.30 -4.90
N PRO A 57 11.57 -3.15 -5.57
CA PRO A 57 12.05 -1.86 -6.06
C PRO A 57 10.97 -1.10 -6.84
N HIS A 58 10.75 0.17 -6.50
CA HIS A 58 9.73 1.00 -7.15
C HIS A 58 10.08 2.49 -7.16
N PRO A 59 9.56 3.27 -8.15
CA PRO A 59 9.65 4.73 -8.16
C PRO A 59 8.92 5.37 -6.98
N ARG A 60 9.39 6.54 -6.57
CA ARG A 60 8.84 7.27 -5.40
C ARG A 60 7.34 7.55 -5.51
N HIS A 61 6.87 8.00 -6.66
CA HIS A 61 5.48 8.37 -6.88
C HIS A 61 4.50 7.19 -6.78
N LEU A 62 5.02 5.95 -6.87
CA LEU A 62 4.23 4.74 -6.74
C LEU A 62 4.32 4.09 -5.35
N CYS A 63 5.08 4.67 -4.40
CA CYS A 63 5.33 4.04 -3.12
C CYS A 63 4.03 3.81 -2.32
N GLY A 64 3.68 2.55 -2.09
CA GLY A 64 2.51 2.18 -1.30
C GLY A 64 2.69 2.38 0.22
N ASN A 65 3.92 2.59 0.69
CA ASN A 65 4.23 2.85 2.10
C ASN A 65 4.24 4.36 2.42
N TYR A 66 4.60 5.20 1.45
CA TYR A 66 4.63 6.65 1.57
C TYR A 66 3.83 7.24 0.41
N PRO A 67 2.50 7.34 0.55
CA PRO A 67 1.65 7.76 -0.56
C PRO A 67 2.03 9.17 -1.04
N PHE A 68 2.24 9.33 -2.35
CA PHE A 68 2.89 10.51 -2.94
C PHE A 68 2.20 11.83 -2.58
N ASP A 69 0.88 11.88 -2.70
CA ASP A 69 0.09 13.10 -2.48
C ASP A 69 -0.05 13.49 -1.00
N THR A 70 0.23 12.58 -0.08
CA THR A 70 -0.03 12.77 1.37
C THR A 70 1.23 12.73 2.22
N THR A 71 2.40 12.52 1.61
CA THR A 71 3.67 12.42 2.34
C THR A 71 4.73 13.30 1.68
N PRO A 72 5.68 13.87 2.44
CA PRO A 72 6.78 14.64 1.86
C PRO A 72 7.51 13.83 0.78
N HIS A 73 7.87 14.44 -0.35
CA HIS A 73 8.48 13.70 -1.47
C HIS A 73 9.84 13.08 -1.10
N GLU A 74 10.53 13.68 -0.13
CA GLU A 74 11.76 13.15 0.43
C GLU A 74 11.57 11.85 1.24
N SER A 75 10.36 11.60 1.77
CA SER A 75 10.06 10.37 2.51
C SER A 75 10.20 9.17 1.59
N ARG A 76 10.88 8.11 2.03
CA ARG A 76 11.03 6.88 1.23
C ARG A 76 10.95 5.64 2.09
N CYS A 77 10.51 4.54 1.48
CA CYS A 77 10.73 3.21 2.05
C CYS A 77 12.06 2.61 1.57
N ARG A 78 12.48 1.50 2.17
CA ARG A 78 13.73 0.80 1.83
C ARG A 78 13.78 0.28 0.40
N LYS A 79 12.62 0.14 -0.25
CA LYS A 79 12.47 -0.35 -1.63
C LYS A 79 12.29 0.78 -2.63
N CYS A 80 12.23 2.04 -2.20
CA CYS A 80 12.21 3.15 -3.14
C CYS A 80 13.53 3.26 -3.90
N TYR A 81 13.42 3.59 -5.17
CA TYR A 81 14.52 3.71 -6.11
C TYR A 81 14.40 5.03 -6.88
N CYS A 82 15.53 5.63 -7.22
CA CYS A 82 15.57 6.82 -8.05
C CYS A 82 15.56 6.40 -9.53
N SER A 83 14.43 6.59 -10.22
CA SER A 83 14.27 6.22 -11.64
C SER A 83 15.18 7.00 -12.59
N LEU A 84 15.69 8.16 -12.16
CA LEU A 84 16.66 8.96 -12.91
C LEU A 84 18.12 8.54 -12.64
N CYS A 85 18.42 8.29 -11.36
CA CYS A 85 19.67 7.78 -10.81
C CYS A 85 20.07 6.39 -11.28
N GLU A 86 19.06 5.58 -11.51
CA GLU A 86 19.14 4.15 -11.49
C GLU A 86 19.80 3.55 -10.22
N VAL A 87 19.62 4.20 -9.06
CA VAL A 87 20.19 3.79 -7.77
C VAL A 87 19.12 3.70 -6.67
N PRO A 88 19.35 2.91 -5.59
CA PRO A 88 18.51 2.98 -4.40
C PRO A 88 18.33 4.42 -3.98
N ALA A 89 17.11 4.80 -3.61
CA ALA A 89 16.82 6.19 -3.33
C ALA A 89 17.72 6.74 -2.21
N SER A 90 18.12 5.89 -1.24
CA SER A 90 19.10 6.19 -0.19
C SER A 90 20.45 6.70 -0.69
N SER A 91 20.83 6.34 -1.92
CA SER A 91 22.11 6.67 -2.53
C SER A 91 21.99 7.79 -3.56
N CYS A 92 20.80 8.36 -3.78
CA CYS A 92 20.59 9.45 -4.71
C CYS A 92 20.95 10.81 -4.06
N LEU A 93 21.95 11.49 -4.61
CA LEU A 93 22.40 12.80 -4.13
C LEU A 93 21.40 13.94 -4.44
N GLU A 94 20.59 13.76 -5.48
CA GLU A 94 19.56 14.73 -5.90
C GLU A 94 18.18 14.43 -5.30
N TRP A 95 18.12 13.64 -4.23
CA TRP A 95 16.89 13.35 -3.48
C TRP A 95 16.51 14.52 -2.56
N LYS A 96 16.06 15.64 -3.16
CA LYS A 96 15.93 16.95 -2.51
C LYS A 96 14.49 17.51 -2.52
N GLY A 97 13.50 16.70 -2.19
CA GLY A 97 12.10 17.15 -2.09
C GLY A 97 11.45 17.46 -3.44
N THR A 98 10.60 18.50 -3.49
CA THR A 98 9.80 18.87 -4.68
C THR A 98 10.65 19.25 -5.89
N GLU A 99 11.84 19.81 -5.69
CA GLU A 99 12.76 20.17 -6.77
C GLU A 99 13.77 19.06 -7.10
N GLY A 100 13.71 17.93 -6.37
CA GLY A 100 14.65 16.82 -6.52
C GLY A 100 14.12 15.66 -7.36
N HIS A 101 14.97 14.66 -7.58
CA HIS A 101 14.61 13.45 -8.32
C HIS A 101 13.48 12.64 -7.65
N CYS A 102 13.23 12.86 -6.36
CA CYS A 102 12.13 12.21 -5.63
C CYS A 102 10.75 12.75 -5.98
N HIS A 103 10.64 13.92 -6.61
CA HIS A 103 9.38 14.42 -7.13
C HIS A 103 9.06 13.89 -8.54
N SER A 104 9.97 13.13 -9.16
CA SER A 104 9.73 12.59 -10.50
C SER A 104 8.54 11.64 -10.53
N THR A 105 7.57 11.95 -11.39
CA THR A 105 6.41 11.12 -11.75
C THR A 105 6.62 10.34 -13.05
N LYS A 106 7.84 10.37 -13.59
CA LYS A 106 8.26 9.59 -14.76
C LYS A 106 8.68 8.18 -14.40
#